data_AF-A0A820NYG1-F1
#
_entry.id   AF-A0A820NYG1-F1
#
_cell.length_a   1.000
_cell.length_b   1.000
_cell.length_c   1.000
_cell.angle_alpha   90.00
_cell.angle_beta   90.00
_cell.angle_gamma   90.00
#
_symmetry.space_group_name_H-M   'P 1'
#
loop_
_entity.id
_entity.type
_entity.pdbx_description
1 polymer ?
#
loop_
_entity_poly.entity_id
_entity_poly.type
_entity_poly.pdbx_seq_one_letter_code
_entity_poly.pdbx_strand_id
1 'polypeptide(L)' 'MRQQQHRKRSYSNGAFRKRDRHDLICVICHAPAMGYNFDQITCESCKAFFRRNALQTSNRLKCRVGTNDCIITLETRK' A
#
# COMPACT_ATOMS: atom_id res chain seq x y z
N MET A 1 -29.76 2.20 22.05
CA MET A 1 -29.73 2.14 20.58
C MET A 1 -29.29 3.50 20.02
N ARG A 2 -27.98 3.73 19.83
CA ARG A 2 -27.48 4.88 19.05
C ARG A 2 -26.45 4.34 18.07
N GLN A 3 -26.86 4.35 16.80
CA GLN A 3 -26.11 3.84 15.65
C GLN A 3 -24.93 4.77 15.37
N GLN A 4 -23.70 4.26 15.42
CA GLN A 4 -22.52 5.00 14.95
C GLN A 4 -22.48 4.89 13.42
N GLN A 5 -22.53 6.06 12.78
CA GLN A 5 -22.67 6.22 11.34
C GLN A 5 -21.34 5.91 10.64
N HIS A 6 -21.42 5.00 9.66
CA HIS A 6 -20.36 4.74 8.69
C HIS A 6 -19.90 6.04 8.02
N ARG A 7 -18.65 6.43 8.24
CA ARG A 7 -18.00 7.56 7.57
C ARG A 7 -17.78 7.20 6.10
N LYS A 8 -18.68 7.65 5.22
CA LYS A 8 -18.57 7.53 3.76
C LYS A 8 -17.27 8.19 3.30
N ARG A 9 -16.24 7.41 2.94
CA ARG A 9 -15.13 7.92 2.13
C ARG A 9 -15.65 8.03 0.70
N SER A 10 -15.89 9.26 0.25
CA SER A 10 -16.34 9.55 -1.11
C SER A 10 -15.32 9.04 -2.12
N TYR A 11 -15.65 7.99 -2.84
CA TYR A 11 -14.93 7.57 -4.04
C TYR A 11 -15.31 8.56 -5.15
N SER A 12 -14.59 9.68 -5.23
CA SER A 12 -14.78 10.65 -6.30
C SER A 12 -14.13 10.12 -7.57
N ASN A 13 -14.93 9.53 -8.45
CA ASN A 13 -14.63 9.45 -9.88
C ASN A 13 -14.55 10.89 -10.42
N GLY A 14 -13.34 11.39 -10.68
CA GLY A 14 -13.18 12.69 -11.34
C GLY A 14 -11.81 13.33 -11.16
N ALA A 15 -11.05 13.36 -12.26
CA ALA A 15 -9.89 14.22 -12.50
C ALA A 15 -8.68 14.00 -11.58
N PHE A 16 -7.81 13.08 -12.00
CA PHE A 16 -6.37 13.19 -11.75
C PHE A 16 -5.93 14.57 -12.27
N ARG A 17 -5.93 15.58 -11.39
CA ARG A 17 -5.07 16.74 -11.58
C ARG A 17 -3.67 16.15 -11.76
N LYS A 18 -3.04 16.41 -12.90
CA LYS A 18 -1.62 16.12 -13.16
C LYS A 18 -0.77 16.89 -12.13
N ARG A 19 -0.82 16.53 -10.85
CA ARG A 19 0.32 16.74 -9.96
C ARG A 19 1.44 15.95 -10.61
N ASP A 20 2.62 16.56 -10.65
CA ASP A 20 3.77 15.98 -11.30
C ASP A 20 3.89 14.53 -10.83
N ARG A 21 3.92 13.57 -11.76
CA ARG A 21 3.87 12.12 -11.45
C ARG A 21 5.07 11.68 -10.59
N HIS A 22 6.00 12.60 -10.34
CA HIS A 22 7.18 12.46 -9.52
C HIS A 22 6.96 12.77 -8.02
N ASP A 23 5.82 13.37 -7.63
CA ASP A 23 5.60 13.78 -6.23
C ASP A 23 4.95 12.69 -5.35
N LEU A 24 4.45 11.61 -5.95
CA LEU A 24 3.79 10.55 -5.20
C LEU A 24 4.82 9.53 -4.70
N ILE A 25 4.88 9.36 -3.39
CA ILE A 25 5.82 8.46 -2.71
C ILE A 25 5.07 7.29 -2.08
N CYS A 26 5.54 6.08 -2.32
CA CYS A 26 5.00 4.85 -1.76
C CYS A 26 5.09 4.87 -0.22
N VAL A 27 3.96 4.73 0.48
CA VAL A 27 3.93 4.75 1.96
C VAL A 27 4.58 3.53 2.61
N ILE A 28 4.92 2.50 1.83
CA ILE A 28 5.51 1.25 2.34
C ILE A 28 7.04 1.27 2.28
N CYS A 29 7.60 1.67 1.13
CA CYS A 29 9.04 1.54 0.87
C CYS A 29 9.68 2.83 0.35
N HIS A 30 8.92 3.93 0.32
CA HIS A 30 9.35 5.26 -0.12
C HIS A 30 9.86 5.37 -1.57
N ALA A 31 9.60 4.35 -2.41
CA ALA A 31 9.87 4.42 -3.84
C ALA A 31 8.83 5.32 -4.56
N PRO A 32 9.16 5.88 -5.74
CA PRO A 32 8.19 6.60 -6.57
C PRO A 32 6.95 5.75 -6.87
N ALA A 33 5.77 6.37 -6.77
CA ALA A 33 4.48 5.74 -7.00
C ALA A 33 3.76 6.41 -8.18
N MET A 34 3.04 5.61 -8.95
CA MET A 34 2.27 6.12 -10.10
C MET A 34 0.86 6.59 -9.71
N GLY A 35 0.41 6.30 -8.49
CA GLY A 35 -0.93 6.59 -8.03
C GLY A 35 -1.32 5.82 -6.77
N TYR A 36 -2.63 5.70 -6.59
CA TYR A 36 -3.23 4.92 -5.51
C TYR A 36 -3.44 3.47 -5.94
N ASN A 37 -3.08 2.52 -5.08
CA ASN A 37 -3.48 1.13 -5.18
C ASN A 37 -4.09 0.70 -3.85
N PHE A 38 -5.26 0.05 -3.90
CA PHE A 38 -5.99 -0.37 -2.70
C PHE A 38 -6.16 0.78 -1.69
N ASP A 39 -6.60 1.94 -2.21
CA ASP A 39 -6.81 3.19 -1.46
C ASP A 39 -5.57 3.82 -0.79
N GLN A 40 -4.36 3.33 -1.08
CA GLN A 40 -3.10 3.84 -0.53
C GLN A 40 -2.10 4.20 -1.64
N ILE A 41 -1.26 5.20 -1.42
CA ILE A 41 -0.19 5.55 -2.37
C ILE A 41 0.91 4.49 -2.26
N THR A 42 1.06 3.65 -3.28
CA THR A 42 2.06 2.58 -3.29
C THR A 42 2.70 2.43 -4.67
N CYS A 43 3.95 1.97 -4.70
CA CYS A 43 4.63 1.62 -5.95
C CYS A 43 4.13 0.27 -6.51
N GLU A 44 4.41 0.00 -7.79
CA GLU A 44 3.97 -1.24 -8.47
C GLU A 44 4.48 -2.52 -7.80
N SER A 45 5.70 -2.51 -7.24
CA SER A 45 6.24 -3.67 -6.55
C SER A 45 5.47 -4.00 -5.26
N CYS A 46 5.13 -3.00 -4.45
CA CYS A 46 4.35 -3.17 -3.22
C CYS A 46 2.90 -3.59 -3.53
N LYS A 47 2.29 -3.01 -4.57
CA LYS A 47 0.99 -3.45 -5.10
C LYS A 47 1.00 -4.92 -5.50
N ALA A 48 1.99 -5.35 -6.29
CA ALA A 48 2.09 -6.72 -6.74
C ALA A 48 2.33 -7.71 -5.59
N PHE A 49 3.14 -7.31 -4.60
CA PHE A 49 3.34 -8.08 -3.38
C PHE A 49 2.04 -8.26 -2.59
N PHE A 50 1.29 -7.17 -2.36
CA PHE A 50 0.01 -7.23 -1.66
C PHE A 50 -0.96 -8.18 -2.36
N ARG A 51 -1.13 -8.05 -3.68
CA ARG A 51 -2.03 -8.92 -4.47
C ARG A 51 -1.69 -10.40 -4.35
N ARG A 52 -0.41 -10.77 -4.26
CA ARG A 52 0.03 -12.17 -4.12
C ARG A 52 -0.19 -12.74 -2.72
N ASN A 53 -0.17 -11.90 -1.68
CA ASN A 53 -0.04 -12.39 -0.30
C ASN A 53 -1.23 -12.06 0.61
N ALA A 54 -2.03 -11.03 0.32
CA ALA A 54 -3.05 -10.52 1.24
C ALA A 54 -4.11 -11.56 1.66
N LEU A 55 -4.41 -12.53 0.79
CA LEU A 55 -5.42 -13.56 1.03
C LEU A 55 -4.82 -14.95 1.26
N GLN A 56 -3.49 -15.08 1.29
CA GLN A 56 -2.84 -16.38 1.40
C GLN A 56 -2.88 -16.89 2.85
N THR A 57 -3.58 -18.00 3.07
CA THR A 57 -3.76 -18.61 4.41
C THR A 57 -2.78 -19.74 4.68
N SER A 58 -2.40 -20.52 3.67
CA SER A 58 -1.57 -21.73 3.83
C SER A 58 -0.07 -21.49 3.81
N ASN A 59 0.41 -20.37 3.24
CA ASN A 59 1.82 -20.05 3.13
C ASN A 59 2.10 -18.62 3.59
N ARG A 60 1.86 -18.36 4.87
CA ARG A 60 2.15 -17.06 5.47
C ARG A 60 3.66 -16.82 5.47
N LEU A 61 4.07 -15.64 5.00
CA LEU A 61 5.46 -15.21 5.04
C LEU A 61 5.95 -15.18 6.48
N LYS A 62 7.14 -15.74 6.71
CA LYS A 62 7.83 -15.72 7.99
C LYS A 62 9.06 -14.84 7.86
N CYS A 63 9.30 -13.97 8.83
CA CYS A 63 10.53 -13.19 8.89
C CYS A 63 11.71 -14.16 9.04
N ARG A 64 12.67 -14.11 8.10
CA ARG A 64 13.86 -14.98 8.13
C ARG A 64 14.74 -14.74 9.36
N VAL A 65 14.85 -13.48 9.79
CA VAL A 65 15.65 -13.08 10.95
C VAL A 65 14.91 -13.34 12.27
N GLY A 66 13.57 -13.38 12.22
CA GLY A 66 12.72 -13.65 13.38
C GLY A 66 12.35 -12.41 14.22
N THR A 67 12.94 -11.25 13.97
CA THR A 67 12.71 -10.01 14.74
C THR A 67 11.43 -9.27 14.35
N ASN A 68 10.96 -9.44 13.11
CA ASN A 68 9.75 -8.79 12.56
C ASN A 68 9.76 -7.26 12.61
N ASP A 69 10.93 -6.63 12.68
CA ASP A 69 11.15 -5.19 12.81
C ASP A 69 11.93 -4.59 11.63
N CYS A 70 12.05 -5.34 10.53
CA CYS A 70 12.77 -4.91 9.34
C CYS A 70 12.22 -3.57 8.81
N ILE A 71 13.09 -2.57 8.71
CA ILE A 71 12.77 -1.30 8.05
C ILE A 71 12.68 -1.55 6.55
N ILE A 72 11.54 -1.21 5.95
CA ILE A 72 11.27 -1.45 4.54
C ILE A 72 11.64 -0.22 3.72
N THR A 73 12.70 -0.32 2.91
CA THR A 73 13.14 0.70 1.95
C THR A 73 13.13 0.13 0.53
N LEU A 74 13.50 0.92 -0.47
CA LEU A 74 13.64 0.45 -1.85
C LEU A 74 14.62 -0.75 -1.96
N GLU A 75 15.67 -0.74 -1.15
CA GLU A 75 16.76 -1.71 -1.12
C GLU A 75 16.40 -2.96 -0.31
N THR A 76 15.72 -2.80 0.82
CA THR A 76 15.48 -3.89 1.80
C THR A 76 14.14 -4.60 1.65
N ARG A 77 13.24 -4.13 0.77
CA ARG A 77 11.87 -4.65 0.60
C ARG A 77 11.70 -6.04 -0.04
N LYS A 78 12.75 -6.85 -0.10
CA LYS A 78 12.75 -8.16 -0.78
C LYS A 78 12.72 -9.31 0.21
#